data_AF-A0A815FUB1-F1
#
_entry.id   AF-A0A815FUB1-F1
#
_cell.length_a   1.000
_cell.length_b   1.000
_cell.length_c   1.000
_cell.angle_alpha   90.00
_cell.angle_beta   90.00
_cell.angle_gamma   90.00
#
_symmetry.space_group_name_H-M   'P 1'
#
loop_
_entity.id
_entity.type
_entity.pdbx_description
1 polymer ?
#
loop_
_entity_poly.entity_id
_entity_poly.type
_entity_poly.pdbx_seq_one_letter_code
_entity_poly.pdbx_strand_id
1 'polypeptide(L)'
;MASSTPEASNLPGMGASVNPDGGITFRVWAPTCDQVYVAGNFTNPQWNEGKIALAREEKNSEYWSIFVKEAKVGDHYKFVISRKDQPDLWKLDPYCRQVTGRINLNDNSPRENECVIINPKLFQWDKKKFDMPLWNELIIYEMHLGTFIDNGDIARRFLDAISKLDYLVELGINAIEIMPCTEFETNTSMGYNPSLLFAIENHYGEEGSVQQFVNEANRRGIAVIFDVVYNHLGPDDLSECFWRFDGSYKDNYGGIYFYQDERAQTAFGATRPDYGRPEVRQILRDNAMMWLHEYHGDGLRLDSTVNIRRSEQGDLPDGWQLMQWINKDKQPNRFTIAEDLQDNEWITKKVEDGGAGFSAQWDCGFYNIIRSAVVSNEDQSRSMSSISDALNKRYNNDAFQRIIYSESHDEVTEQMG
;
A
#
# COMPACT_ATOMS: atom_id res chain seq x y z
N MET A 1 21.82 38.89 1.00
CA MET A 1 20.70 38.72 0.04
C MET A 1 19.43 38.70 0.86
N ALA A 2 18.41 39.46 0.48
CA ALA A 2 17.16 39.53 1.24
C ALA A 2 16.56 38.13 1.33
N SER A 3 16.44 37.61 2.55
CA SER A 3 15.73 36.38 2.88
C SER A 3 14.25 36.62 2.60
N SER A 4 13.82 36.48 1.34
CA SER A 4 12.41 36.43 1.00
C SER A 4 11.80 35.26 1.75
N THR A 5 10.77 35.51 2.56
CA THR A 5 9.97 34.47 3.18
C THR A 5 9.55 33.47 2.10
N PRO A 6 9.71 32.15 2.29
CA PRO A 6 9.26 31.18 1.30
C PRO A 6 7.75 31.37 1.06
N GLU A 7 7.34 31.30 -0.21
CA GLU A 7 5.93 31.35 -0.61
C GLU A 7 5.42 29.92 -0.81
N ALA A 8 4.22 29.64 -0.31
CA ALA A 8 3.60 28.33 -0.47
C ALA A 8 3.27 28.04 -1.93
N SER A 9 3.36 26.77 -2.30
CA SER A 9 2.94 26.33 -3.64
C SER A 9 1.41 26.41 -3.74
N ASN A 10 0.91 27.00 -4.82
CA ASN A 10 -0.52 26.96 -5.18
C ASN A 10 -0.89 25.73 -6.02
N LEU A 11 0.09 24.85 -6.31
CA LEU A 11 -0.11 23.64 -7.10
C LEU A 11 -0.51 22.46 -6.21
N PRO A 12 -1.46 21.62 -6.64
CA PRO A 12 -1.94 20.48 -5.86
C PRO A 12 -0.93 19.33 -5.86
N GLY A 13 -1.16 18.35 -4.97
CA GLY A 13 -0.36 17.13 -4.86
C GLY A 13 0.41 17.06 -3.54
N MET A 14 0.59 15.85 -3.02
CA MET A 14 1.40 15.58 -1.83
C MET A 14 2.76 15.01 -2.25
N GLY A 15 3.74 15.09 -1.35
CA GLY A 15 5.12 14.68 -1.61
C GLY A 15 5.80 15.51 -2.70
N ALA A 16 6.69 14.89 -3.47
CA ALA A 16 7.29 15.47 -4.66
C ALA A 16 6.41 15.27 -5.90
N SER A 17 5.72 16.33 -6.32
CA SER A 17 4.83 16.36 -7.49
C SER A 17 5.48 17.09 -8.67
N VAL A 18 5.53 16.42 -9.83
CA VAL A 18 6.10 16.98 -11.07
C VAL A 18 5.10 17.91 -11.74
N ASN A 19 5.52 19.15 -12.02
CA ASN A 19 4.64 20.17 -12.59
C ASN A 19 4.69 20.19 -14.13
N PRO A 20 3.57 20.52 -14.81
CA PRO A 20 3.50 20.55 -16.28
C PRO A 20 4.52 21.48 -16.95
N ASP A 21 4.80 22.62 -16.32
CA ASP A 21 5.71 23.65 -16.84
C ASP A 21 7.17 23.45 -16.37
N GLY A 22 7.46 22.32 -15.74
CA GLY A 22 8.76 21.99 -15.14
C GLY A 22 8.87 22.39 -13.66
N GLY A 23 9.94 21.93 -13.01
CA GLY A 23 10.13 22.05 -11.56
C GLY A 23 9.25 21.09 -10.76
N ILE A 24 9.49 21.06 -9.45
CA ILE A 24 8.84 20.13 -8.52
C ILE A 24 8.17 20.92 -7.39
N THR A 25 6.94 20.55 -7.08
CA THR A 25 6.28 20.98 -5.85
C THR A 25 6.54 19.93 -4.79
N PHE A 26 7.09 20.35 -3.65
CA PHE A 26 7.18 19.52 -2.47
C PHE A 26 6.09 19.94 -1.50
N ARG A 27 5.30 18.98 -1.00
CA ARG A 27 4.24 19.24 -0.01
C ARG A 27 4.17 18.12 1.02
N VAL A 28 4.07 18.48 2.30
CA VAL A 28 4.01 17.49 3.38
C VAL A 28 3.17 17.96 4.56
N TRP A 29 2.52 17.00 5.21
CA TRP A 29 1.78 17.22 6.45
C TRP A 29 2.73 17.04 7.65
N ALA A 30 2.91 18.10 8.43
CA ALA A 30 3.79 18.12 9.60
C ALA A 30 3.27 19.20 10.58
N PRO A 31 2.20 18.87 11.35
CA PRO A 31 1.48 19.86 12.14
C PRO A 31 2.32 20.45 13.28
N THR A 32 3.13 19.65 13.97
CA THR A 32 3.71 20.06 15.25
C THR A 32 5.12 20.65 15.17
N CYS A 33 5.75 20.65 13.99
CA CYS A 33 7.12 21.15 13.85
C CYS A 33 7.19 22.67 13.71
N ASP A 34 8.37 23.24 13.99
CA ASP A 34 8.61 24.68 13.86
C ASP A 34 8.86 25.09 12.42
N GLN A 35 9.54 24.25 11.64
CA GLN A 35 9.88 24.51 10.24
C GLN A 35 10.14 23.21 9.48
N VAL A 36 9.68 23.13 8.23
CA VAL A 36 10.04 22.06 7.28
C VAL A 36 10.99 22.60 6.22
N TYR A 37 11.99 21.82 5.85
CA TYR A 37 12.82 22.07 4.68
C TYR A 37 12.85 20.86 3.76
N VAL A 38 13.28 21.07 2.52
CA VAL A 38 13.67 20.01 1.60
C VAL A 38 15.15 20.18 1.25
N ALA A 39 15.88 19.09 1.28
CA ALA A 39 17.28 19.01 0.84
C ALA A 39 17.39 17.93 -0.24
N GLY A 40 18.21 18.18 -1.25
CA GLY A 40 18.28 17.32 -2.41
C GLY A 40 19.45 17.65 -3.33
N ASN A 41 19.59 16.88 -4.41
CA ASN A 41 20.62 17.14 -5.42
C ASN A 41 20.55 18.58 -5.99
N PHE A 42 19.36 19.18 -5.98
CA PHE A 42 19.09 20.56 -6.44
C PHE A 42 19.48 21.65 -5.42
N THR A 43 19.76 21.31 -4.15
CA THR A 43 20.21 22.29 -3.14
C THR A 43 21.72 22.34 -3.01
N ASN A 44 22.39 21.18 -2.99
CA ASN A 44 23.84 20.99 -3.06
C ASN A 44 24.10 19.48 -3.27
N PRO A 45 24.97 19.04 -4.21
CA PRO A 45 25.29 17.62 -4.43
C PRO A 45 25.82 16.86 -3.19
N GLN A 46 26.33 17.57 -2.18
CA GLN A 46 26.79 16.96 -0.92
C GLN A 46 25.80 17.11 0.24
N TRP A 47 24.69 17.84 0.06
CA TRP A 47 23.56 18.02 0.99
C TRP A 47 23.87 18.59 2.39
N ASN A 48 25.14 18.81 2.69
CA ASN A 48 25.72 19.23 3.95
C ASN A 48 25.56 20.74 4.25
N GLU A 49 25.23 21.57 3.25
CA GLU A 49 25.14 23.02 3.43
C GLU A 49 23.89 23.68 2.80
N GLY A 50 23.00 22.91 2.14
CA GLY A 50 21.86 23.46 1.40
C GLY A 50 20.53 22.78 1.73
N LYS A 51 19.60 23.52 2.34
CA LYS A 51 18.19 23.14 2.49
C LYS A 51 17.29 24.31 2.13
N ILE A 52 16.19 24.04 1.44
CA ILE A 52 15.19 25.04 1.03
C ILE A 52 14.02 24.99 2.02
N ALA A 53 13.68 26.13 2.62
CA ALA A 53 12.57 26.21 3.56
C ALA A 53 11.22 26.11 2.84
N LEU A 54 10.32 25.28 3.35
CA LEU A 54 8.92 25.23 2.92
C LEU A 54 8.11 26.33 3.62
N ALA A 55 7.07 26.83 2.97
CA ALA A 55 6.13 27.73 3.59
C ALA A 55 4.93 26.96 4.15
N ARG A 56 4.34 27.42 5.26
CA ARG A 56 3.00 26.97 5.62
C ARG A 56 2.01 27.52 4.61
N GLU A 57 1.09 26.69 4.14
CA GLU A 57 0.14 27.08 3.08
C GLU A 57 -0.80 28.21 3.53
N GLU A 58 -1.19 28.18 4.80
CA GLU A 58 -1.96 29.24 5.45
C GLU A 58 -1.48 29.37 6.90
N LYS A 59 -1.87 30.46 7.57
CA LYS A 59 -1.41 30.77 8.93
C LYS A 59 -1.63 29.64 9.95
N ASN A 60 -2.71 28.87 9.79
CA ASN A 60 -3.06 27.75 10.66
C ASN A 60 -3.03 26.40 9.93
N SER A 61 -2.43 26.35 8.73
CA SER A 61 -2.32 25.09 7.98
C SER A 61 -1.29 24.18 8.64
N GLU A 62 -1.63 22.90 8.68
CA GLU A 62 -0.74 21.80 9.09
C GLU A 62 0.14 21.31 7.92
N TYR A 63 -0.09 21.86 6.72
CA TYR A 63 0.63 21.54 5.50
C TYR A 63 1.70 22.58 5.20
N TRP A 64 2.83 22.06 4.74
CA TRP A 64 3.98 22.83 4.27
C TRP A 64 4.19 22.56 2.80
N SER A 65 4.45 23.59 2.01
CA SER A 65 4.77 23.43 0.60
C SER A 65 5.76 24.44 0.06
N ILE A 66 6.43 24.07 -1.04
CA ILE A 66 7.32 24.94 -1.81
C ILE A 66 7.36 24.45 -3.26
N PHE A 67 7.50 25.40 -4.20
CA PHE A 67 7.86 25.09 -5.58
C PHE A 67 9.37 25.31 -5.77
N VAL A 68 10.06 24.30 -6.29
CA VAL A 68 11.49 24.36 -6.60
C VAL A 68 11.69 24.16 -8.09
N LYS A 69 12.15 25.22 -8.77
CA LYS A 69 12.32 25.22 -10.23
C LYS A 69 13.50 24.35 -10.68
N GLU A 70 14.54 24.28 -9.86
CA GLU A 70 15.79 23.59 -10.13
C GLU A 70 15.69 22.08 -9.94
N ALA A 71 14.72 21.61 -9.15
CA ALA A 71 14.46 20.19 -8.93
C ALA A 71 13.87 19.53 -10.19
N LYS A 72 14.25 18.28 -10.45
CA LYS A 72 13.81 17.52 -11.62
C LYS A 72 13.65 16.03 -11.31
N VAL A 73 12.97 15.32 -12.21
CA VAL A 73 12.88 13.85 -12.18
C VAL A 73 14.28 13.24 -12.13
N GLY A 74 14.46 12.25 -11.26
CA GLY A 74 15.74 11.60 -10.99
C GLY A 74 16.60 12.29 -9.92
N ASP A 75 16.26 13.51 -9.48
CA ASP A 75 16.92 14.08 -8.30
C ASP A 75 16.54 13.28 -7.06
N HIS A 76 17.49 13.16 -6.15
CA HIS A 76 17.28 12.58 -4.84
C HIS A 76 16.96 13.68 -3.82
N TYR A 77 16.13 13.38 -2.82
CA TYR A 77 15.74 14.33 -1.78
C TYR A 77 15.36 13.66 -0.43
N LYS A 78 15.36 14.47 0.63
CA LYS A 78 14.69 14.19 1.92
C LYS A 78 13.99 15.45 2.41
N PHE A 79 12.95 15.27 3.23
CA PHE A 79 12.47 16.32 4.10
C PHE A 79 13.37 16.46 5.33
N VAL A 80 13.51 17.69 5.81
CA VAL A 80 14.23 18.00 7.05
C VAL A 80 13.27 18.72 7.98
N ILE A 81 12.86 18.04 9.05
CA ILE A 81 11.96 18.56 10.05
C ILE A 81 12.77 19.20 11.17
N SER A 82 12.59 20.50 11.35
CA SER A 82 13.27 21.27 12.39
C SER A 82 12.33 21.56 13.54
N ARG A 83 12.84 21.37 14.75
CA ARG A 83 12.18 21.71 16.00
C ARG A 83 13.11 22.54 16.85
N LYS A 84 12.54 23.50 17.57
CA LYS A 84 13.28 24.40 18.44
C LYS A 84 14.05 23.60 19.48
N ASP A 85 15.33 23.92 19.61
CA ASP A 85 16.26 23.32 20.59
C ASP A 85 16.43 21.79 20.45
N GLN A 86 16.13 21.21 19.29
CA GLN A 86 16.33 19.80 18.98
C GLN A 86 17.12 19.61 17.67
N PRO A 87 17.79 18.46 17.47
CA PRO A 87 18.40 18.13 16.19
C PRO A 87 17.35 18.05 15.07
N ASP A 88 17.76 18.44 13.86
CA ASP A 88 16.96 18.25 12.65
C ASP A 88 16.69 16.75 12.42
N LEU A 89 15.44 16.39 12.14
CA LEU A 89 15.08 15.05 11.71
C LEU A 89 15.09 14.97 10.18
N TRP A 90 15.87 14.05 9.63
CA TRP A 90 15.90 13.76 8.20
C TRP A 90 14.89 12.65 7.92
N LYS A 91 13.92 12.93 7.05
CA LYS A 91 12.79 12.06 6.79
C LYS A 91 12.62 11.81 5.30
N LEU A 92 12.38 10.55 4.96
CA LEU A 92 11.82 10.16 3.68
C LEU A 92 10.40 10.72 3.58
N ASP A 93 9.98 11.01 2.36
CA ASP A 93 8.64 11.48 2.04
C ASP A 93 7.63 10.34 2.20
N PRO A 94 6.56 10.52 3.00
CA PRO A 94 5.46 9.55 3.10
C PRO A 94 4.79 9.21 1.76
N TYR A 95 4.90 10.10 0.77
CA TYR A 95 4.39 9.92 -0.60
C TYR A 95 5.51 9.56 -1.61
N CYS A 96 6.70 9.19 -1.14
CA CYS A 96 7.81 8.79 -1.99
C CYS A 96 7.46 7.58 -2.86
N ARG A 97 7.81 7.65 -4.15
CA ARG A 97 7.52 6.59 -5.15
C ARG A 97 8.65 5.60 -5.36
N GLN A 98 9.88 6.00 -5.04
CA GLN A 98 11.07 5.17 -5.22
C GLN A 98 12.17 5.67 -4.29
N VAL A 99 12.95 4.75 -3.73
CA VAL A 99 14.12 5.08 -2.90
C VAL A 99 15.41 4.53 -3.50
N THR A 100 16.55 5.12 -3.17
CA THR A 100 17.85 4.81 -3.80
C THR A 100 18.42 3.42 -3.49
N GLY A 101 17.94 2.79 -2.42
CA GLY A 101 18.37 1.48 -1.98
C GLY A 101 17.32 0.85 -1.06
N ARG A 102 17.59 -0.36 -0.59
CA ARG A 102 16.81 -0.95 0.49
C ARG A 102 17.04 -0.19 1.78
N ILE A 103 16.03 -0.09 2.64
CA ILE A 103 16.23 0.37 4.02
C ILE A 103 17.16 -0.65 4.71
N ASN A 104 18.40 -0.25 4.98
CA ASN A 104 19.41 -1.13 5.55
C ASN A 104 19.89 -0.55 6.89
N LEU A 105 19.35 -1.06 7.99
CA LEU A 105 19.65 -0.59 9.35
C LEU A 105 20.97 -1.10 9.93
N ASN A 106 21.74 -1.92 9.21
CA ASN A 106 22.96 -2.54 9.74
C ASN A 106 24.26 -1.81 9.34
N ASP A 107 24.17 -0.69 8.62
CA ASP A 107 25.33 0.11 8.23
C ASP A 107 25.14 1.55 8.72
N ASN A 108 25.93 1.98 9.71
CA ASN A 108 25.96 3.33 10.31
C ASN A 108 26.47 4.42 9.31
N SER A 109 26.15 4.30 8.04
CA SER A 109 26.58 5.22 6.99
C SER A 109 25.59 6.39 6.93
N PRO A 110 26.01 7.66 7.00
CA PRO A 110 25.10 8.82 7.09
C PRO A 110 24.24 9.11 5.82
N ARG A 111 24.06 8.16 4.90
CA ARG A 111 23.27 8.26 3.66
C ARG A 111 22.37 7.02 3.44
N GLU A 112 21.62 6.61 4.47
CA GLU A 112 20.98 5.28 4.56
C GLU A 112 19.82 5.03 3.58
N ASN A 113 19.19 6.06 2.99
CA ASN A 113 18.37 6.00 1.77
C ASN A 113 17.92 7.40 1.36
N GLU A 114 17.58 7.64 0.10
CA GLU A 114 17.04 8.92 -0.37
C GLU A 114 15.79 8.70 -1.20
N CYS A 115 14.82 9.62 -1.13
CA CYS A 115 13.68 9.60 -2.03
C CYS A 115 14.13 10.00 -3.44
N VAL A 116 13.63 9.33 -4.47
CA VAL A 116 13.88 9.66 -5.86
C VAL A 116 12.63 10.31 -6.45
N ILE A 117 12.79 11.46 -7.11
CA ILE A 117 11.68 12.13 -7.79
C ILE A 117 11.32 11.36 -9.06
N ILE A 118 10.12 10.79 -9.10
CA ILE A 118 9.61 10.01 -10.23
C ILE A 118 8.44 10.73 -10.90
N ASN A 119 8.28 10.53 -12.21
CA ASN A 119 7.08 10.94 -12.94
C ASN A 119 6.36 9.70 -13.50
N PRO A 120 5.30 9.19 -12.83
CA PRO A 120 4.59 7.99 -13.28
C PRO A 120 3.91 8.16 -14.64
N LYS A 121 3.69 9.41 -15.09
CA LYS A 121 3.03 9.74 -16.35
C LYS A 121 3.94 9.57 -17.59
N LEU A 122 5.22 9.25 -17.40
CA LEU A 122 6.13 9.02 -18.51
C LEU A 122 5.85 7.69 -19.23
N PHE A 123 5.33 6.70 -18.50
CA PHE A 123 4.95 5.42 -19.10
C PHE A 123 3.79 5.58 -20.08
N GLN A 124 3.95 4.93 -21.24
CA GLN A 124 2.97 4.99 -22.33
C GLN A 124 2.08 3.75 -22.29
N TRP A 125 0.91 3.88 -21.66
CA TRP A 125 -0.10 2.84 -21.63
C TRP A 125 -0.68 2.53 -23.01
N ASP A 126 -1.19 1.32 -23.18
CA ASP A 126 -1.95 0.95 -24.36
C ASP A 126 -3.21 1.79 -24.51
N LYS A 127 -3.51 2.15 -25.76
CA LYS A 127 -4.75 2.87 -26.10
C LYS A 127 -5.98 1.97 -26.04
N LYS A 128 -5.80 0.65 -26.14
CA LYS A 128 -6.89 -0.30 -26.07
C LYS A 128 -7.34 -0.41 -24.62
N LYS A 129 -8.60 -0.08 -24.37
CA LYS A 129 -9.21 -0.28 -23.05
C LYS A 129 -9.27 -1.77 -22.74
N PHE A 130 -8.81 -2.14 -21.55
CA PHE A 130 -9.06 -3.45 -20.97
C PHE A 130 -10.43 -3.46 -20.30
N ASP A 131 -11.21 -4.52 -20.58
CA ASP A 131 -12.46 -4.78 -19.90
C ASP A 131 -12.22 -5.97 -18.97
N MET A 132 -12.43 -5.74 -17.67
CA MET A 132 -12.26 -6.77 -16.65
C MET A 132 -13.20 -7.95 -16.94
N PRO A 133 -12.75 -9.20 -16.74
CA PRO A 133 -13.64 -10.35 -16.68
C PRO A 133 -14.82 -10.13 -15.73
N LEU A 134 -15.94 -10.80 -16.00
CA LEU A 134 -17.09 -10.74 -15.11
C LEU A 134 -16.68 -11.26 -13.73
N TRP A 135 -17.09 -10.59 -12.67
CA TRP A 135 -16.66 -10.92 -11.30
C TRP A 135 -17.02 -12.35 -10.89
N ASN A 136 -18.14 -12.87 -11.42
CA ASN A 136 -18.61 -14.24 -11.19
C ASN A 136 -17.87 -15.30 -12.02
N GLU A 137 -16.91 -14.90 -12.85
CA GLU A 137 -16.05 -15.76 -13.68
C GLU A 137 -14.57 -15.63 -13.31
N LEU A 138 -14.25 -14.87 -12.26
CA LEU A 138 -12.86 -14.67 -11.84
C LEU A 138 -12.24 -15.97 -11.31
N ILE A 139 -11.08 -16.31 -11.87
CA ILE A 139 -10.18 -17.36 -11.40
C ILE A 139 -8.87 -16.64 -11.09
N ILE A 140 -8.68 -16.37 -9.80
CA ILE A 140 -7.60 -15.53 -9.27
C ILE A 140 -6.40 -16.42 -8.96
N TYR A 141 -5.24 -16.05 -9.50
CA TYR A 141 -3.95 -16.63 -9.12
C TYR A 141 -3.26 -15.67 -8.15
N GLU A 142 -3.20 -16.06 -6.87
CA GLU A 142 -2.40 -15.36 -5.87
C GLU A 142 -0.91 -15.63 -6.14
N MET A 143 -0.15 -14.56 -6.38
CA MET A 143 1.22 -14.61 -6.85
C MET A 143 2.15 -13.87 -5.89
N HIS A 144 3.00 -14.63 -5.21
CA HIS A 144 4.18 -14.06 -4.59
C HIS A 144 5.29 -13.86 -5.64
N LEU A 145 5.55 -12.61 -6.03
CA LEU A 145 6.47 -12.25 -7.10
C LEU A 145 7.87 -12.80 -6.87
N GLY A 146 8.35 -12.70 -5.63
CA GLY A 146 9.65 -13.18 -5.17
C GLY A 146 9.87 -14.70 -5.23
N THR A 147 8.85 -15.50 -5.57
CA THR A 147 8.95 -16.97 -5.61
C THR A 147 8.31 -17.58 -6.86
N PHE A 148 7.60 -16.78 -7.67
CA PHE A 148 6.84 -17.26 -8.82
C PHE A 148 7.70 -17.88 -9.93
N ILE A 149 8.91 -17.36 -10.14
CA ILE A 149 9.82 -17.84 -11.18
C ILE A 149 11.05 -18.52 -10.57
N ASP A 150 11.23 -19.79 -10.93
CA ASP A 150 12.38 -20.61 -10.56
C ASP A 150 13.41 -20.65 -11.70
N ASN A 151 14.22 -19.59 -11.81
CA ASN A 151 15.26 -19.45 -12.85
C ASN A 151 16.69 -19.37 -12.26
N GLY A 152 16.95 -19.98 -11.09
CA GLY A 152 18.27 -19.93 -10.44
C GLY A 152 18.66 -18.53 -9.94
N ASP A 153 19.61 -17.87 -10.62
CA ASP A 153 20.29 -16.62 -10.19
C ASP A 153 19.67 -15.30 -10.71
N ILE A 154 18.53 -15.36 -11.43
CA ILE A 154 17.86 -14.16 -11.97
C ILE A 154 16.86 -13.60 -10.94
N ALA A 155 16.84 -12.28 -10.81
CA ALA A 155 15.96 -11.55 -9.91
C ALA A 155 14.48 -11.89 -10.18
N ARG A 156 13.72 -12.13 -9.12
CA ARG A 156 12.28 -12.43 -9.17
C ARG A 156 11.49 -11.11 -9.25
N ARG A 157 11.40 -10.53 -10.46
CA ARG A 157 10.88 -9.17 -10.71
C ARG A 157 9.61 -9.14 -11.56
N PHE A 158 8.97 -7.98 -11.61
CA PHE A 158 7.77 -7.75 -12.44
C PHE A 158 8.00 -8.08 -13.91
N LEU A 159 9.14 -7.66 -14.48
CA LEU A 159 9.44 -7.91 -15.89
C LEU A 159 9.67 -9.40 -16.19
N ASP A 160 10.19 -10.16 -15.24
CA ASP A 160 10.38 -11.60 -15.39
C ASP A 160 9.03 -12.33 -15.37
N ALA A 161 8.11 -11.92 -14.47
CA ALA A 161 6.76 -12.48 -14.36
C ALA A 161 5.96 -12.39 -15.67
N ILE A 162 6.22 -11.37 -16.50
CA ILE A 162 5.61 -11.22 -17.84
C ILE A 162 5.82 -12.47 -18.70
N SER A 163 6.98 -13.13 -18.59
CA SER A 163 7.32 -14.32 -19.39
C SER A 163 6.42 -15.54 -19.14
N LYS A 164 5.65 -15.53 -18.04
CA LYS A 164 4.73 -16.61 -17.66
C LYS A 164 3.25 -16.25 -17.82
N LEU A 165 2.93 -15.04 -18.28
CA LEU A 165 1.53 -14.64 -18.46
C LEU A 165 0.80 -15.52 -19.48
N ASP A 166 1.46 -15.93 -20.57
CA ASP A 166 0.85 -16.84 -21.57
C ASP A 166 0.53 -18.21 -20.94
N TYR A 167 1.40 -18.71 -20.05
CA TYR A 167 1.14 -19.93 -19.28
C TYR A 167 -0.08 -19.78 -18.36
N LEU A 168 -0.25 -18.62 -17.70
CA LEU A 168 -1.41 -18.37 -16.86
C LEU A 168 -2.71 -18.33 -17.68
N VAL A 169 -2.69 -17.75 -18.88
CA VAL A 169 -3.84 -17.82 -19.81
C VAL A 169 -4.16 -19.27 -20.16
N GLU A 170 -3.15 -20.08 -20.51
CA GLU A 170 -3.35 -21.50 -20.84
C GLU A 170 -3.91 -22.31 -19.66
N LEU A 171 -3.53 -21.96 -18.43
CA LEU A 171 -4.06 -22.55 -17.20
C LEU A 171 -5.53 -22.17 -16.91
N GLY A 172 -6.04 -21.14 -17.59
CA GLY A 172 -7.40 -20.61 -17.39
C GLY A 172 -7.49 -19.49 -16.36
N ILE A 173 -6.37 -18.93 -15.93
CA ILE A 173 -6.32 -17.78 -15.01
C ILE A 173 -6.70 -16.52 -15.77
N ASN A 174 -7.56 -15.71 -15.17
CA ASN A 174 -8.00 -14.42 -15.73
C ASN A 174 -7.84 -13.24 -14.76
N ALA A 175 -7.31 -13.49 -13.57
CA ALA A 175 -6.88 -12.44 -12.64
C ALA A 175 -5.64 -12.89 -11.86
N ILE A 176 -4.74 -11.96 -11.58
CA ILE A 176 -3.58 -12.15 -10.71
C ILE A 176 -3.76 -11.24 -9.50
N GLU A 177 -3.66 -11.80 -8.31
CA GLU A 177 -3.49 -11.03 -7.08
C GLU A 177 -2.01 -11.04 -6.71
N ILE A 178 -1.36 -9.88 -6.76
CA ILE A 178 0.12 -9.79 -6.72
C ILE A 178 0.63 -9.29 -5.37
N MET A 179 1.62 -10.01 -4.84
CA MET A 179 2.25 -9.78 -3.54
C MET A 179 3.77 -10.03 -3.60
N PRO A 180 4.59 -9.37 -2.77
CA PRO A 180 4.44 -7.97 -2.35
C PRO A 180 4.63 -7.01 -3.53
N CYS A 181 4.08 -5.81 -3.43
CA CYS A 181 4.37 -4.71 -4.36
C CYS A 181 5.05 -3.51 -3.68
N THR A 182 4.62 -3.20 -2.46
CA THR A 182 5.09 -2.08 -1.65
C THR A 182 6.46 -2.39 -1.05
N GLU A 183 7.33 -1.37 -0.96
CA GLU A 183 8.65 -1.46 -0.33
C GLU A 183 8.57 -1.94 1.13
N PHE A 184 9.48 -2.83 1.48
CA PHE A 184 9.66 -3.34 2.84
C PHE A 184 11.14 -3.39 3.21
N GLU A 185 11.39 -3.34 4.51
CA GLU A 185 12.72 -3.32 5.12
C GLU A 185 13.58 -4.55 4.81
N THR A 186 12.99 -5.74 4.91
CA THR A 186 13.74 -7.00 5.00
C THR A 186 14.25 -7.51 3.64
N ASN A 187 15.22 -8.43 3.64
CA ASN A 187 15.71 -9.02 2.38
C ASN A 187 14.65 -9.82 1.63
N THR A 188 13.71 -10.39 2.38
CA THR A 188 12.57 -11.18 1.94
C THR A 188 11.38 -10.83 2.85
N SER A 189 10.20 -10.73 2.28
CA SER A 189 8.96 -10.52 3.02
C SER A 189 7.80 -11.13 2.26
N MET A 190 6.74 -11.50 2.98
CA MET A 190 5.42 -11.80 2.40
C MET A 190 4.66 -10.52 1.98
N GLY A 191 5.16 -9.33 2.35
CA GLY A 191 4.58 -8.04 2.02
C GLY A 191 3.82 -7.36 3.16
N TYR A 192 3.66 -8.05 4.28
CA TYR A 192 2.93 -7.60 5.47
C TYR A 192 3.74 -6.73 6.43
N ASN A 193 4.73 -6.00 5.94
CA ASN A 193 5.50 -5.04 6.73
C ASN A 193 5.86 -3.81 5.88
N PRO A 194 4.86 -3.14 5.27
CA PRO A 194 5.13 -2.03 4.36
C PRO A 194 5.83 -0.89 5.12
N SER A 195 6.96 -0.43 4.59
CA SER A 195 7.74 0.68 5.17
C SER A 195 7.40 2.02 4.51
N LEU A 196 7.14 2.00 3.21
CA LEU A 196 6.82 3.15 2.37
C LEU A 196 5.65 2.83 1.45
N LEU A 197 4.45 3.28 1.83
CA LEU A 197 3.20 2.94 1.13
C LEU A 197 3.25 3.13 -0.39
N PHE A 198 3.85 4.23 -0.86
CA PHE A 198 3.85 4.62 -2.26
C PHE A 198 5.04 4.09 -3.06
N ALA A 199 6.05 3.54 -2.38
CA ALA A 199 7.26 3.07 -3.04
C ALA A 199 7.10 1.63 -3.51
N ILE A 200 7.52 1.36 -4.75
CA ILE A 200 7.66 0.00 -5.26
C ILE A 200 8.87 -0.65 -4.61
N GLU A 201 8.72 -1.91 -4.18
CA GLU A 201 9.85 -2.70 -3.67
C GLU A 201 10.99 -2.74 -4.69
N ASN A 202 12.10 -2.10 -4.32
CA ASN A 202 13.25 -1.89 -5.20
C ASN A 202 13.83 -3.18 -5.75
N HIS A 203 13.74 -4.30 -5.02
CA HIS A 203 14.23 -5.58 -5.51
C HIS A 203 13.41 -6.11 -6.70
N TYR A 204 12.11 -5.81 -6.73
CA TYR A 204 11.15 -6.30 -7.71
C TYR A 204 11.06 -5.43 -8.96
N GLY A 205 11.55 -4.20 -8.90
CA GLY A 205 11.72 -3.34 -10.06
C GLY A 205 11.45 -1.87 -9.75
N GLU A 206 11.49 -1.05 -10.79
CA GLU A 206 11.14 0.37 -10.71
C GLU A 206 9.65 0.56 -11.08
N GLU A 207 9.11 1.75 -10.81
CA GLU A 207 7.72 2.17 -11.13
C GLU A 207 7.27 1.69 -12.54
N GLY A 208 8.08 1.92 -13.57
CA GLY A 208 7.75 1.54 -14.95
C GLY A 208 7.62 0.03 -15.19
N SER A 209 8.27 -0.80 -14.37
CA SER A 209 8.20 -2.26 -14.47
C SER A 209 6.82 -2.77 -14.04
N VAL A 210 6.23 -2.18 -13.01
CA VAL A 210 4.87 -2.51 -12.55
C VAL A 210 3.85 -2.13 -13.61
N GLN A 211 3.97 -0.92 -14.17
CA GLN A 211 3.08 -0.45 -15.23
C GLN A 211 3.17 -1.35 -16.47
N GLN A 212 4.38 -1.78 -16.84
CA GLN A 212 4.58 -2.73 -17.94
C GLN A 212 3.94 -4.09 -17.64
N PHE A 213 4.09 -4.62 -16.43
CA PHE A 213 3.46 -5.88 -16.04
C PHE A 213 1.93 -5.82 -16.15
N VAL A 214 1.30 -4.77 -15.58
CA VAL A 214 -0.16 -4.57 -15.68
C VAL A 214 -0.58 -4.44 -17.15
N ASN A 215 0.15 -3.68 -17.96
CA ASN A 215 -0.17 -3.51 -19.38
C ASN A 215 -0.11 -4.85 -20.14
N GLU A 216 0.90 -5.68 -19.87
CA GLU A 216 1.07 -7.00 -20.50
C GLU A 216 0.04 -8.04 -20.03
N ALA A 217 -0.36 -8.01 -18.76
CA ALA A 217 -1.43 -8.86 -18.21
C ALA A 217 -2.77 -8.48 -18.86
N ASN A 218 -3.09 -7.19 -18.90
CA ASN A 218 -4.32 -6.69 -19.50
C ASN A 218 -4.41 -6.98 -21.01
N ARG A 219 -3.29 -6.94 -21.75
CA ARG A 219 -3.23 -7.36 -23.16
C ARG A 219 -3.67 -8.81 -23.37
N ARG A 220 -3.46 -9.66 -22.36
CA ARG A 220 -3.77 -11.10 -22.35
C ARG A 220 -5.13 -11.42 -21.73
N GLY A 221 -5.90 -10.41 -21.35
CA GLY A 221 -7.20 -10.63 -20.71
C GLY A 221 -7.11 -10.92 -19.21
N ILE A 222 -5.95 -10.70 -18.58
CA ILE A 222 -5.72 -10.97 -17.16
C ILE A 222 -5.81 -9.66 -16.39
N ALA A 223 -6.74 -9.58 -15.43
CA ALA A 223 -6.84 -8.48 -14.48
C ALA A 223 -5.73 -8.53 -13.43
N VAL A 224 -5.25 -7.39 -12.95
CA VAL A 224 -4.27 -7.31 -11.86
C VAL A 224 -4.88 -6.69 -10.61
N ILE A 225 -4.88 -7.44 -9.51
CA ILE A 225 -5.36 -7.05 -8.18
C ILE A 225 -4.13 -6.81 -7.31
N PHE A 226 -4.00 -5.62 -6.75
CA PHE A 226 -2.89 -5.31 -5.83
C PHE A 226 -3.27 -5.63 -4.40
N ASP A 227 -2.37 -6.29 -3.68
CA ASP A 227 -2.51 -6.43 -2.23
C ASP A 227 -2.07 -5.16 -1.50
N VAL A 228 -2.89 -4.68 -0.57
CA VAL A 228 -2.62 -3.46 0.20
C VAL A 228 -2.83 -3.68 1.69
N VAL A 229 -1.86 -3.23 2.48
CA VAL A 229 -1.79 -3.43 3.93
C VAL A 229 -1.99 -2.09 4.62
N TYR A 230 -3.18 -1.88 5.19
CA TYR A 230 -3.53 -0.64 5.90
C TYR A 230 -3.82 -0.85 7.38
N ASN A 231 -3.79 -2.10 7.86
CA ASN A 231 -4.10 -2.44 9.24
C ASN A 231 -2.94 -2.18 10.21
N HIS A 232 -1.71 -2.18 9.69
CA HIS A 232 -0.49 -1.74 10.34
C HIS A 232 0.51 -1.30 9.27
N LEU A 233 1.55 -0.56 9.65
CA LEU A 233 2.77 -0.40 8.84
C LEU A 233 3.88 -1.20 9.52
N GLY A 234 5.03 -1.38 8.87
CA GLY A 234 6.16 -2.21 9.34
C GLY A 234 6.50 -2.09 10.84
N PRO A 235 7.27 -3.02 11.42
CA PRO A 235 7.63 -2.95 12.85
C PRO A 235 8.51 -1.70 13.17
N ASP A 236 9.14 -1.65 14.35
CA ASP A 236 9.71 -0.43 14.99
C ASP A 236 10.72 0.44 14.17
N ASP A 237 11.04 0.08 12.92
CA ASP A 237 12.05 0.66 12.02
C ASP A 237 11.55 1.72 11.03
N LEU A 238 10.27 2.09 11.09
CA LEU A 238 9.66 3.21 10.33
C LEU A 238 10.28 4.61 10.61
N SER A 239 11.38 4.69 11.36
CA SER A 239 12.07 5.90 11.82
C SER A 239 12.53 6.83 10.70
N GLU A 240 12.83 6.31 9.52
CA GLU A 240 13.19 7.12 8.36
C GLU A 240 11.98 7.80 7.73
N CYS A 241 10.77 7.27 7.89
CA CYS A 241 9.55 7.80 7.30
C CYS A 241 8.49 8.08 8.39
N PHE A 242 7.48 7.22 8.52
CA PHE A 242 6.28 7.49 9.32
C PHE A 242 6.51 7.66 10.82
N TRP A 243 7.44 6.90 11.41
CA TRP A 243 7.59 6.87 12.87
C TRP A 243 8.17 8.17 13.39
N ARG A 244 7.39 8.85 14.23
CA ARG A 244 7.72 10.16 14.82
C ARG A 244 8.16 11.13 13.73
N PHE A 245 7.43 11.15 12.62
CA PHE A 245 7.76 11.92 11.41
C PHE A 245 8.06 13.38 11.72
N ASP A 246 7.13 14.09 12.38
CA ASP A 246 7.34 15.47 12.81
C ASP A 246 7.96 15.59 14.22
N GLY A 247 8.25 14.43 14.81
CA GLY A 247 8.77 14.17 16.16
C GLY A 247 7.89 14.54 17.33
N SER A 248 6.60 14.83 17.12
CA SER A 248 5.65 14.67 18.21
C SER A 248 5.38 13.19 18.47
N TYR A 249 5.29 12.83 19.75
CA TYR A 249 4.91 11.50 20.21
C TYR A 249 4.51 11.53 21.68
N LYS A 250 3.79 10.51 22.11
CA LYS A 250 3.43 10.22 23.49
C LYS A 250 4.04 8.88 23.87
N ASP A 251 4.69 8.84 25.03
CA ASP A 251 5.31 7.64 25.58
C ASP A 251 6.17 6.89 24.54
N ASN A 252 5.81 5.65 24.21
CA ASN A 252 6.52 4.80 23.26
C ASN A 252 5.83 4.72 21.89
N TYR A 253 4.85 5.58 21.58
CA TYR A 253 4.10 5.54 20.31
C TYR A 253 4.80 6.29 19.16
N GLY A 254 4.21 6.13 17.97
CA GLY A 254 4.76 6.54 16.68
C GLY A 254 4.44 7.95 16.21
N GLY A 255 3.71 8.76 16.97
CA GLY A 255 3.44 10.15 16.61
C GLY A 255 2.21 10.34 15.71
N ILE A 256 2.26 11.32 14.80
CA ILE A 256 1.08 11.85 14.11
C ILE A 256 0.34 10.87 13.18
N TYR A 257 1.01 9.84 12.67
CA TYR A 257 0.42 8.88 11.74
C TYR A 257 -0.23 7.68 12.45
N PHE A 258 0.02 7.48 13.74
CA PHE A 258 -0.35 6.28 14.49
C PHE A 258 -1.19 6.61 15.70
N TYR A 259 -2.03 5.66 16.12
CA TYR A 259 -2.71 5.79 17.40
C TYR A 259 -1.68 5.95 18.53
N GLN A 260 -2.01 6.76 19.53
CA GLN A 260 -1.12 7.04 20.68
C GLN A 260 -1.71 6.54 22.00
N ASP A 261 -2.45 5.43 21.90
CA ASP A 261 -3.07 4.69 22.98
C ASP A 261 -3.18 3.20 22.59
N GLU A 262 -3.90 2.43 23.40
CA GLU A 262 -4.12 0.99 23.22
C GLU A 262 -4.70 0.60 21.86
N ARG A 263 -5.35 1.51 21.11
CA ARG A 263 -5.77 1.27 19.73
C ARG A 263 -4.59 1.14 18.77
N ALA A 264 -3.36 1.47 19.15
CA ALA A 264 -2.19 1.24 18.31
C ALA A 264 -1.85 -0.25 18.16
N GLN A 265 -2.29 -1.08 19.12
CA GLN A 265 -1.88 -2.48 19.23
C GLN A 265 -2.60 -3.38 18.22
N THR A 266 -1.80 -4.15 17.48
CA THR A 266 -2.20 -5.25 16.60
C THR A 266 -1.36 -6.49 16.94
N ALA A 267 -1.67 -7.64 16.34
CA ALA A 267 -0.78 -8.81 16.40
C ALA A 267 0.62 -8.55 15.81
N PHE A 268 0.77 -7.47 15.03
CA PHE A 268 1.98 -7.13 14.28
C PHE A 268 2.76 -5.94 14.88
N GLY A 269 2.32 -5.40 16.03
CA GLY A 269 2.97 -4.31 16.74
C GLY A 269 2.09 -3.10 17.02
N ALA A 270 2.69 -2.07 17.62
CA ALA A 270 2.05 -0.83 18.05
C ALA A 270 2.04 0.26 16.94
N THR A 271 1.83 -0.16 15.70
CA THR A 271 2.00 0.65 14.47
C THR A 271 0.70 0.77 13.67
N ARG A 272 -0.47 0.57 14.30
CA ARG A 272 -1.77 0.81 13.63
C ARG A 272 -1.93 2.30 13.28
N PRO A 273 -2.23 2.65 12.01
CA PRO A 273 -2.51 4.03 11.63
C PRO A 273 -3.66 4.64 12.43
N ASP A 274 -3.55 5.92 12.79
CA ASP A 274 -4.64 6.65 13.48
C ASP A 274 -5.74 7.01 12.50
N TYR A 275 -6.67 6.09 12.27
CA TYR A 275 -7.80 6.35 11.37
C TYR A 275 -8.67 7.52 11.83
N GLY A 276 -8.60 7.95 13.11
CA GLY A 276 -9.34 9.11 13.61
C GLY A 276 -8.89 10.43 13.00
N ARG A 277 -7.69 10.46 12.41
CA ARG A 277 -7.14 11.62 11.71
C ARG A 277 -7.49 11.57 10.23
N PRO A 278 -8.16 12.61 9.69
CA PRO A 278 -8.52 12.62 8.28
C PRO A 278 -7.30 12.59 7.35
N GLU A 279 -6.16 13.14 7.76
CA GLU A 279 -4.90 13.12 6.99
C GLU A 279 -4.31 11.72 6.86
N VAL A 280 -4.45 10.89 7.92
CA VAL A 280 -4.04 9.49 7.90
C VAL A 280 -4.97 8.66 7.01
N ARG A 281 -6.29 8.90 7.06
CA ARG A 281 -7.21 8.27 6.11
C ARG A 281 -6.96 8.69 4.67
N GLN A 282 -6.62 9.97 4.46
CA GLN A 282 -6.32 10.52 3.14
C GLN A 282 -5.11 9.83 2.52
N ILE A 283 -3.99 9.69 3.24
CA ILE A 283 -2.78 9.05 2.68
C ILE A 283 -3.01 7.57 2.33
N LEU A 284 -3.76 6.83 3.15
CA LEU A 284 -4.12 5.44 2.86
C LEU A 284 -5.05 5.33 1.65
N ARG A 285 -6.04 6.22 1.55
CA ARG A 285 -6.94 6.32 0.40
C ARG A 285 -6.19 6.73 -0.87
N ASP A 286 -5.25 7.66 -0.79
CA ASP A 286 -4.43 8.07 -1.92
C ASP A 286 -3.51 6.96 -2.40
N ASN A 287 -3.02 6.11 -1.49
CA ASN A 287 -2.31 4.89 -1.87
C ASN A 287 -3.20 3.90 -2.63
N ALA A 288 -4.43 3.66 -2.14
CA ALA A 288 -5.39 2.81 -2.84
C ALA A 288 -5.69 3.36 -4.25
N MET A 289 -5.86 4.68 -4.36
CA MET A 289 -6.13 5.35 -5.63
C MET A 289 -4.91 5.36 -6.55
N MET A 290 -3.69 5.42 -6.03
CA MET A 290 -2.45 5.27 -6.82
C MET A 290 -2.49 3.93 -7.59
N TRP A 291 -2.75 2.82 -6.90
CA TRP A 291 -2.83 1.50 -7.53
C TRP A 291 -3.95 1.43 -8.58
N LEU A 292 -5.15 1.92 -8.26
CA LEU A 292 -6.33 1.82 -9.13
C LEU A 292 -6.32 2.79 -10.33
N HIS A 293 -5.76 3.99 -10.17
CA HIS A 293 -5.81 5.07 -11.16
C HIS A 293 -4.49 5.28 -11.89
N GLU A 294 -3.34 5.22 -11.22
CA GLU A 294 -2.04 5.53 -11.83
C GLU A 294 -1.35 4.28 -12.39
N TYR A 295 -1.46 3.17 -11.67
CA TYR A 295 -0.99 1.86 -12.13
C TYR A 295 -2.02 1.05 -12.91
N HIS A 296 -3.22 1.62 -13.10
CA HIS A 296 -4.34 0.97 -13.79
C HIS A 296 -4.76 -0.39 -13.21
N GLY A 297 -4.44 -0.66 -11.94
CA GLY A 297 -4.84 -1.88 -11.25
C GLY A 297 -6.34 -2.11 -11.33
N ASP A 298 -6.72 -3.35 -11.57
CA ASP A 298 -8.09 -3.78 -11.79
C ASP A 298 -8.81 -4.09 -10.47
N GLY A 299 -8.06 -4.27 -9.40
CA GLY A 299 -8.63 -4.44 -8.08
C GLY A 299 -7.65 -4.21 -6.96
N LEU A 300 -8.17 -4.33 -5.74
CA LEU A 300 -7.39 -4.37 -4.51
C LEU A 300 -7.83 -5.53 -3.65
N ARG A 301 -6.89 -6.22 -3.00
CA ARG A 301 -7.17 -6.95 -1.77
C ARG A 301 -6.71 -6.09 -0.60
N LEU A 302 -7.60 -5.82 0.35
CA LEU A 302 -7.26 -5.17 1.60
C LEU A 302 -6.98 -6.25 2.64
N ASP A 303 -5.71 -6.33 3.04
CA ASP A 303 -5.20 -7.25 4.05
C ASP A 303 -5.76 -6.93 5.44
N SER A 304 -6.13 -7.99 6.16
CA SER A 304 -6.58 -7.99 7.55
C SER A 304 -7.56 -6.85 7.88
N THR A 305 -8.67 -6.74 7.14
CA THR A 305 -9.68 -5.69 7.35
C THR A 305 -10.26 -5.71 8.76
N VAL A 306 -10.23 -6.87 9.41
CA VAL A 306 -10.60 -7.03 10.83
C VAL A 306 -9.76 -6.12 11.74
N ASN A 307 -8.45 -6.00 11.49
CA ASN A 307 -7.53 -5.15 12.24
C ASN A 307 -7.62 -3.66 11.86
N ILE A 308 -8.32 -3.32 10.77
CA ILE A 308 -8.69 -1.93 10.43
C ILE A 308 -9.95 -1.53 11.21
N ARG A 309 -10.96 -2.38 11.21
CA ARG A 309 -12.29 -2.04 11.76
C ARG A 309 -12.47 -2.39 13.23
N ARG A 310 -11.55 -3.12 13.85
CA ARG A 310 -11.63 -3.54 15.26
C ARG A 310 -10.28 -3.49 15.96
N SER A 311 -10.36 -3.30 17.27
CA SER A 311 -9.30 -3.57 18.24
C SER A 311 -9.84 -4.49 19.33
N GLU A 312 -9.00 -4.82 20.31
CA GLU A 312 -9.43 -5.58 21.49
C GLU A 312 -10.51 -4.85 22.31
N GLN A 313 -10.66 -3.53 22.17
CA GLN A 313 -11.71 -2.74 22.83
C GLN A 313 -13.04 -2.71 22.07
N GLY A 314 -13.08 -3.25 20.85
CA GLY A 314 -14.28 -3.27 20.01
C GLY A 314 -14.08 -2.62 18.65
N ASP A 315 -15.17 -2.17 18.05
CA ASP A 315 -15.17 -1.60 16.71
C ASP A 315 -14.47 -0.22 16.66
N LEU A 316 -13.81 0.05 15.54
CA LEU A 316 -13.15 1.31 15.19
C LEU A 316 -13.96 1.98 14.07
N PRO A 317 -14.91 2.89 14.38
CA PRO A 317 -15.76 3.53 13.38
C PRO A 317 -14.98 4.31 12.31
N ASP A 318 -13.83 4.86 12.68
CA ASP A 318 -12.96 5.58 11.76
C ASP A 318 -12.26 4.65 10.76
N GLY A 319 -11.92 3.42 11.16
CA GLY A 319 -11.43 2.39 10.25
C GLY A 319 -12.51 1.90 9.29
N TRP A 320 -13.77 1.78 9.77
CA TRP A 320 -14.91 1.50 8.90
C TRP A 320 -15.12 2.60 7.85
N GLN A 321 -15.05 3.87 8.26
CA GLN A 321 -15.15 5.02 7.37
C GLN A 321 -14.04 5.03 6.31
N LEU A 322 -12.80 4.64 6.66
CA LEU A 322 -11.71 4.50 5.69
C LEU A 322 -12.07 3.47 4.61
N MET A 323 -12.53 2.28 4.99
CA MET A 323 -12.89 1.23 4.03
C MET A 323 -14.06 1.67 3.13
N GLN A 324 -15.07 2.34 3.70
CA GLN A 324 -16.17 2.91 2.92
C GLN A 324 -15.69 3.97 1.93
N TRP A 325 -14.76 4.83 2.36
CA TRP A 325 -14.23 5.89 1.51
C TRP A 325 -13.46 5.31 0.31
N ILE A 326 -12.58 4.33 0.54
CA ILE A 326 -11.87 3.63 -0.54
C ILE A 326 -12.86 2.96 -1.51
N ASN A 327 -13.85 2.23 -0.99
CA ASN A 327 -14.83 1.52 -1.83
C ASN A 327 -15.85 2.45 -2.52
N LYS A 328 -16.02 3.69 -2.05
CA LYS A 328 -16.84 4.70 -2.72
C LYS A 328 -16.10 5.39 -3.85
N ASP A 329 -14.80 5.65 -3.65
CA ASP A 329 -13.97 6.37 -4.62
C ASP A 329 -13.40 5.46 -5.71
N LYS A 330 -13.37 4.13 -5.49
CA LYS A 330 -13.02 3.18 -6.54
C LYS A 330 -13.95 3.32 -7.75
N GLN A 331 -13.43 3.11 -8.96
CA GLN A 331 -14.28 3.08 -10.14
C GLN A 331 -15.19 1.84 -10.12
N PRO A 332 -16.43 1.91 -10.66
CA PRO A 332 -17.40 0.80 -10.58
C PRO A 332 -16.92 -0.54 -11.13
N ASN A 333 -15.95 -0.52 -12.06
CA ASN A 333 -15.36 -1.71 -12.66
C ASN A 333 -14.15 -2.25 -11.90
N ARG A 334 -13.81 -1.73 -10.71
CA ARG A 334 -12.69 -2.22 -9.90
C ARG A 334 -13.17 -3.20 -8.83
N PHE A 335 -12.49 -4.34 -8.76
CA PHE A 335 -12.85 -5.45 -7.87
C PHE A 335 -12.09 -5.32 -6.55
N THR A 336 -12.82 -5.26 -5.45
CA THR A 336 -12.21 -5.10 -4.12
C THR A 336 -12.52 -6.30 -3.24
N ILE A 337 -11.48 -6.89 -2.65
CA ILE A 337 -11.54 -8.07 -1.81
C ILE A 337 -11.16 -7.66 -0.38
N ALA A 338 -11.93 -8.11 0.60
CA ALA A 338 -11.61 -7.95 2.01
C ALA A 338 -11.13 -9.28 2.60
N GLU A 339 -9.98 -9.25 3.26
CA GLU A 339 -9.56 -10.33 4.15
C GLU A 339 -10.05 -10.01 5.58
N ASP A 340 -11.32 -10.36 5.88
CA ASP A 340 -11.90 -10.12 7.20
C ASP A 340 -11.93 -11.39 8.08
N LEU A 341 -12.25 -12.54 7.46
CA LEU A 341 -12.32 -13.86 8.08
C LEU A 341 -13.29 -14.00 9.28
N GLN A 342 -14.18 -13.01 9.50
CA GLN A 342 -15.16 -13.01 10.61
C GLN A 342 -16.62 -13.29 10.15
N ASP A 343 -16.84 -13.74 8.92
CA ASP A 343 -18.17 -14.04 8.38
C ASP A 343 -19.19 -12.88 8.48
N ASN A 344 -18.72 -11.66 8.27
CA ASN A 344 -19.56 -10.47 8.39
C ASN A 344 -20.14 -10.03 7.04
N GLU A 345 -21.45 -10.22 6.84
CA GLU A 345 -22.14 -9.83 5.60
C GLU A 345 -22.11 -8.31 5.31
N TRP A 346 -21.85 -7.48 6.32
CA TRP A 346 -21.76 -6.03 6.14
C TRP A 346 -20.49 -5.58 5.42
N ILE A 347 -19.48 -6.45 5.30
CA ILE A 347 -18.25 -6.18 4.56
C ILE A 347 -18.55 -5.97 3.06
N THR A 348 -19.39 -6.82 2.48
CA THR A 348 -19.76 -6.77 1.06
C THR A 348 -21.08 -6.06 0.78
N LYS A 349 -21.77 -5.60 1.84
CA LYS A 349 -22.95 -4.77 1.70
C LYS A 349 -22.56 -3.38 1.19
N LYS A 350 -23.46 -2.76 0.42
CA LYS A 350 -23.24 -1.46 -0.21
C LYS A 350 -22.96 -0.36 0.81
N VAL A 351 -22.14 0.62 0.43
CA VAL A 351 -21.80 1.77 1.27
C VAL A 351 -23.05 2.60 1.60
N GLU A 352 -23.97 2.74 0.65
CA GLU A 352 -25.23 3.49 0.81
C GLU A 352 -26.14 2.87 1.88
N ASP A 353 -26.02 1.57 2.12
CA ASP A 353 -26.78 0.83 3.13
C ASP A 353 -26.02 0.73 4.47
N GLY A 354 -24.86 1.39 4.59
CA GLY A 354 -23.98 1.36 5.77
C GLY A 354 -22.95 0.23 5.76
N GLY A 355 -22.88 -0.59 4.70
CA GLY A 355 -21.85 -1.62 4.53
C GLY A 355 -20.47 -1.05 4.17
N ALA A 356 -19.43 -1.87 4.15
CA ALA A 356 -18.08 -1.44 3.79
C ALA A 356 -17.86 -1.33 2.26
N GLY A 357 -18.73 -1.94 1.45
CA GLY A 357 -18.74 -1.78 -0.01
C GLY A 357 -17.77 -2.66 -0.79
N PHE A 358 -17.17 -3.68 -0.17
CA PHE A 358 -16.31 -4.62 -0.88
C PHE A 358 -17.09 -5.46 -1.88
N SER A 359 -16.39 -5.91 -2.92
CA SER A 359 -16.98 -6.74 -3.98
C SER A 359 -17.12 -8.20 -3.51
N ALA A 360 -16.10 -8.68 -2.79
CA ALA A 360 -16.10 -9.99 -2.15
C ALA A 360 -15.27 -9.96 -0.84
N GLN A 361 -15.42 -11.00 -0.03
CA GLN A 361 -14.55 -11.26 1.13
C GLN A 361 -14.02 -12.70 1.11
N TRP A 362 -12.87 -12.97 1.71
CA TRP A 362 -12.36 -14.33 1.86
C TRP A 362 -13.30 -15.20 2.72
N ASP A 363 -13.50 -16.46 2.31
CA ASP A 363 -14.31 -17.44 3.05
C ASP A 363 -13.43 -18.55 3.65
N CYS A 364 -12.84 -18.28 4.81
CA CYS A 364 -12.08 -19.28 5.58
C CYS A 364 -12.95 -20.47 6.02
N GLY A 365 -14.27 -20.30 6.13
CA GLY A 365 -15.19 -21.39 6.42
C GLY A 365 -15.20 -22.46 5.34
N PHE A 366 -15.13 -22.04 4.07
CA PHE A 366 -14.98 -22.96 2.95
C PHE A 366 -13.67 -23.75 3.04
N TYR A 367 -12.55 -23.06 3.23
CA TYR A 367 -11.23 -23.67 3.42
C TYR A 367 -11.25 -24.75 4.51
N ASN A 368 -11.70 -24.41 5.72
CA ASN A 368 -11.69 -25.30 6.88
C ASN A 368 -12.47 -26.61 6.61
N ILE A 369 -13.63 -26.50 5.95
CA ILE A 369 -14.48 -27.65 5.63
C ILE A 369 -13.84 -28.52 4.54
N ILE A 370 -13.34 -27.91 3.47
CA ILE A 370 -12.72 -28.64 2.35
C ILE A 370 -11.42 -29.31 2.80
N ARG A 371 -10.54 -28.61 3.53
CA ARG A 371 -9.30 -29.19 4.05
C ARG A 371 -9.57 -30.37 4.97
N SER A 372 -10.53 -30.23 5.91
CA SER A 372 -10.94 -31.33 6.79
C SER A 372 -11.39 -32.57 6.02
N ALA A 373 -12.07 -32.39 4.88
CA ALA A 373 -12.47 -33.50 4.02
C ALA A 373 -11.28 -34.12 3.28
N VAL A 374 -10.36 -33.31 2.76
CA VAL A 374 -9.18 -33.75 2.00
C VAL A 374 -8.19 -34.53 2.87
N VAL A 375 -7.91 -34.07 4.09
CA VAL A 375 -6.94 -34.71 5.00
C VAL A 375 -7.52 -35.93 5.74
N SER A 376 -8.80 -36.23 5.54
CA SER A 376 -9.44 -37.38 6.17
C SER A 376 -8.94 -38.69 5.58
N ASN A 377 -8.40 -39.56 6.46
CA ASN A 377 -7.80 -40.85 6.09
C ASN A 377 -8.80 -41.87 5.53
N GLU A 378 -10.07 -41.80 5.95
CA GLU A 378 -11.09 -42.75 5.53
C GLU A 378 -12.22 -42.02 4.80
N ASP A 379 -12.54 -42.46 3.58
CA ASP A 379 -13.58 -41.85 2.74
C ASP A 379 -14.94 -41.74 3.46
N GLN A 380 -15.28 -42.75 4.25
CA GLN A 380 -16.53 -42.81 5.03
C GLN A 380 -16.63 -41.75 6.15
N SER A 381 -15.50 -41.16 6.56
CA SER A 381 -15.47 -40.12 7.59
C SER A 381 -15.76 -38.72 7.03
N ARG A 382 -15.87 -38.57 5.71
CA ARG A 382 -16.15 -37.27 5.07
C ARG A 382 -17.65 -36.95 5.13
N SER A 383 -17.98 -35.77 5.65
CA SER A 383 -19.35 -35.27 5.72
C SER A 383 -19.75 -34.59 4.40
N MET A 384 -20.52 -35.28 3.55
CA MET A 384 -21.03 -34.70 2.29
C MET A 384 -22.03 -33.58 2.51
N SER A 385 -22.77 -33.58 3.62
CA SER A 385 -23.64 -32.47 4.00
C SER A 385 -22.84 -31.22 4.30
N SER A 386 -21.72 -31.33 5.04
CA SER A 386 -20.86 -30.18 5.35
C SER A 386 -20.24 -29.59 4.08
N ILE A 387 -19.79 -30.42 3.14
CA ILE A 387 -19.30 -29.94 1.83
C ILE A 387 -20.42 -29.23 1.06
N SER A 388 -21.62 -29.82 1.02
CA SER A 388 -22.78 -29.19 0.39
C SER A 388 -23.11 -27.83 1.01
N ASP A 389 -23.09 -27.71 2.34
CA ASP A 389 -23.35 -26.46 3.04
C ASP A 389 -22.26 -25.41 2.73
N ALA A 390 -20.99 -25.81 2.72
CA ALA A 390 -19.87 -24.94 2.34
C ALA A 390 -20.00 -24.41 0.90
N LEU A 391 -20.39 -25.25 -0.05
CA LEU A 391 -20.61 -24.87 -1.45
C LEU A 391 -21.80 -23.91 -1.61
N ASN A 392 -22.82 -24.02 -0.77
CA ASN A 392 -24.06 -23.25 -0.87
C ASN A 392 -24.09 -21.96 -0.03
N LYS A 393 -23.08 -21.71 0.82
CA LYS A 393 -22.97 -20.47 1.62
C LYS A 393 -22.91 -19.22 0.73
N ARG A 394 -23.57 -18.15 1.20
CA ARG A 394 -23.79 -16.87 0.51
C ARG A 394 -23.69 -15.73 1.50
N TYR A 395 -23.22 -14.57 1.06
CA TYR A 395 -23.38 -13.30 1.79
C TYR A 395 -24.44 -12.46 1.07
N ASN A 396 -25.36 -11.84 1.81
CA ASN A 396 -26.42 -11.01 1.23
C ASN A 396 -27.23 -11.69 0.11
N ASN A 397 -27.43 -13.02 0.19
CA ASN A 397 -28.04 -13.89 -0.84
C ASN A 397 -27.25 -14.04 -2.16
N ASP A 398 -26.01 -13.58 -2.21
CA ASP A 398 -25.12 -13.67 -3.36
C ASP A 398 -23.95 -14.64 -3.07
N ALA A 399 -23.72 -15.59 -3.98
CA ALA A 399 -22.64 -16.57 -3.87
C ALA A 399 -21.30 -16.02 -4.36
N PHE A 400 -21.28 -14.89 -5.08
CA PHE A 400 -20.07 -14.29 -5.66
C PHE A 400 -19.53 -13.13 -4.81
N GLN A 401 -20.16 -12.85 -3.67
CA GLN A 401 -19.61 -11.96 -2.63
C GLN A 401 -18.55 -12.64 -1.76
N ARG A 402 -18.01 -13.78 -2.18
CA ARG A 402 -16.97 -14.49 -1.47
C ARG A 402 -15.90 -15.00 -2.42
N ILE A 403 -14.66 -15.00 -1.94
CA ILE A 403 -13.54 -15.69 -2.57
C ILE A 403 -13.37 -17.03 -1.86
N ILE A 404 -13.45 -18.13 -2.62
CA ILE A 404 -13.24 -19.48 -2.11
C ILE A 404 -11.86 -19.97 -2.52
N TYR A 405 -11.21 -20.68 -1.62
CA TYR A 405 -9.89 -21.27 -1.80
C TYR A 405 -9.80 -22.55 -0.97
N SER A 406 -8.95 -23.49 -1.38
CA SER A 406 -8.73 -24.75 -0.66
C SER A 406 -7.50 -24.73 0.24
N GLU A 407 -6.58 -23.79 -0.01
CA GLU A 407 -5.34 -23.51 0.71
C GLU A 407 -4.98 -22.04 0.45
N SER A 408 -4.31 -21.37 1.38
CA SER A 408 -3.81 -20.00 1.21
C SER A 408 -2.34 -19.88 1.63
N HIS A 409 -1.75 -18.72 1.36
CA HIS A 409 -0.37 -18.44 1.73
C HIS A 409 -0.14 -18.36 3.26
N ASP A 410 -1.18 -18.04 4.05
CA ASP A 410 -1.09 -18.01 5.51
C ASP A 410 -0.73 -19.39 6.08
N GLU A 411 -1.40 -20.44 5.60
CA GLU A 411 -1.18 -21.79 6.15
C GLU A 411 0.11 -22.45 5.65
N VAL A 412 0.68 -21.94 4.55
CA VAL A 412 2.04 -22.30 4.11
C VAL A 412 3.09 -21.66 5.03
N THR A 413 2.81 -20.45 5.53
CA THR A 413 3.73 -19.68 6.39
C THR A 413 3.76 -20.25 7.81
N GLU A 414 2.62 -20.65 8.38
CA GLU A 414 2.53 -21.24 9.73
C GLU A 414 3.28 -22.59 9.86
N GLN A 415 3.46 -23.33 8.76
CA GLN A 415 4.15 -24.63 8.77
C GLN A 415 5.69 -24.53 8.77
N MET A 416 6.25 -23.32 8.65
CA MET A 416 7.71 -23.08 8.66
C MET A 416 8.23 -22.47 9.97
N GLY A 417 7.38 -22.30 10.98
CA GLY A 417 7.70 -21.74 12.31
C GLY A 417 8.08 -22.78 13.36
#